data_AF-A0A661SSK3-F1
#
_entry.id   AF-A0A661SSK3-F1
#
_cell.length_a   1.000
_cell.length_b   1.000
_cell.length_c   1.000
_cell.angle_alpha   90.00
_cell.angle_beta   90.00
_cell.angle_gamma   90.00
#
_symmetry.space_group_name_H-M   'P 1'
#
loop_
_entity.id
_entity.type
_entity.pdbx_description
1 polymer ?
#
loop_
_entity_poly.entity_id
_entity_poly.type
_entity_poly.pdbx_seq_one_letter_code
_entity_poly.pdbx_strand_id
1 'polypeptide(L)' 'MKKLSTKWFKKWSEKNNLSNEDLLDAIGDLEGRLSTANLGDNLFKVRVKRKHGGKRSGFRT' A
#
# COMPACT_ATOMS: atom_id res chain seq x y z
N MET A 1 -7.49 6.50 13.72
CA MET A 1 -6.13 5.93 13.61
C MET A 1 -5.15 7.01 13.17
N LYS A 2 -4.05 7.24 13.91
CA LYS A 2 -2.98 8.13 13.45
C LYS A 2 -2.17 7.41 12.36
N LYS A 3 -1.84 8.14 11.28
CA LYS A 3 -1.13 7.59 10.11
C LYS A 3 0.24 8.24 10.02
N LEU A 4 1.27 7.43 9.92
CA LEU A 4 2.64 7.89 9.74
C LEU A 4 3.07 7.58 8.31
N SER A 5 3.60 8.58 7.62
CA SER A 5 4.16 8.41 6.29
C SER A 5 5.33 9.35 6.09
N THR A 6 6.28 8.94 5.25
CA THR A 6 7.39 9.82 4.88
C THR A 6 6.88 10.91 3.93
N LYS A 7 7.57 12.05 3.91
CA LYS A 7 7.26 13.17 3.00
C LYS A 7 7.24 12.72 1.53
N TRP A 8 8.16 11.85 1.14
CA TRP A 8 8.27 11.33 -0.22
C TRP A 8 7.12 10.39 -0.56
N PHE A 9 6.75 9.50 0.35
CA PHE A 9 5.59 8.64 0.18
C PHE A 9 4.32 9.44 0.00
N LYS A 10 4.09 10.46 0.85
CA LYS A 10 2.90 11.32 0.77
C LYS A 10 2.79 12.02 -0.60
N LYS A 11 3.89 12.64 -1.08
CA LYS A 11 3.90 13.27 -2.41
C LYS A 11 3.62 12.27 -3.53
N TRP A 12 4.20 11.07 -3.42
CA TRP A 12 3.99 10.02 -4.39
C TRP A 12 2.55 9.48 -4.35
N SER A 13 1.95 9.28 -3.18
CA SER A 13 0.57 8.79 -3.05
C SER A 13 -0.44 9.79 -3.62
N GLU A 14 -0.23 11.09 -3.35
CA GLU A 14 -1.03 12.18 -3.91
C GLU A 14 -0.94 12.21 -5.44
N LYS A 15 0.27 12.12 -6.01
CA LYS A 15 0.48 12.06 -7.47
C LYS A 15 -0.25 10.88 -8.13
N ASN A 16 -0.39 9.77 -7.41
CA ASN A 16 -0.99 8.53 -7.91
C ASN A 16 -2.48 8.40 -7.56
N ASN A 17 -3.11 9.42 -6.99
CA ASN A 17 -4.50 9.40 -6.51
C ASN A 17 -4.80 8.18 -5.62
N LEU A 18 -3.85 7.83 -4.78
CA LEU A 18 -3.91 6.66 -3.93
C LEU A 18 -4.62 7.05 -2.63
N SER A 19 -5.81 6.50 -2.42
CA SER A 19 -6.65 6.89 -1.30
C SER A 19 -6.17 6.26 0.01
N ASN A 20 -6.64 6.81 1.12
CA ASN A 20 -6.35 6.23 2.43
C ASN A 20 -7.01 4.86 2.59
N GLU A 21 -8.19 4.71 2.02
CA GLU A 21 -9.00 3.50 2.04
C GLU A 21 -8.26 2.38 1.30
N ASP A 22 -7.63 2.68 0.15
CA ASP A 22 -6.81 1.72 -0.58
C ASP A 22 -5.60 1.23 0.24
N LEU A 23 -5.00 2.10 1.06
CA LEU A 23 -3.89 1.72 1.95
C LEU A 23 -4.35 0.87 3.12
N LEU A 24 -5.53 1.17 3.68
CA LEU A 24 -6.12 0.37 4.76
C LEU A 24 -6.50 -1.02 4.28
N ASP A 25 -7.08 -1.13 3.09
CA ASP A 25 -7.34 -2.42 2.43
C ASP A 25 -6.04 -3.24 2.29
N ALA A 26 -4.95 -2.58 1.86
CA ALA A 26 -3.66 -3.25 1.71
C ALA A 26 -3.02 -3.67 3.04
N ILE A 27 -3.29 -2.95 4.14
CA ILE A 27 -2.89 -3.35 5.49
C ILE A 27 -3.71 -4.57 5.95
N GLY A 28 -5.03 -4.58 5.71
CA GLY A 28 -5.87 -5.74 6.02
C GLY A 28 -5.44 -7.00 5.24
N ASP A 29 -5.11 -6.85 3.96
CA ASP A 29 -4.50 -7.92 3.16
C ASP A 29 -3.18 -8.41 3.78
N LEU A 30 -2.34 -7.49 4.25
CA LEU A 30 -1.06 -7.79 4.89
C LEU A 30 -1.21 -8.55 6.21
N GLU A 31 -2.15 -8.13 7.06
CA GLU A 31 -2.47 -8.83 8.31
C GLU A 31 -3.01 -10.24 8.04
N GLY A 32 -3.79 -10.40 6.97
CA GLY A 32 -4.25 -11.70 6.47
C GLY A 32 -3.18 -12.55 5.76
N ARG A 33 -1.93 -12.06 5.66
CA ARG A 33 -0.81 -12.67 4.90
C ARG A 33 -1.11 -12.87 3.40
N LEU A 34 -2.00 -12.06 2.83
CA LEU A 34 -2.40 -12.13 1.43
C LEU A 34 -1.57 -11.16 0.59
N SER A 35 -0.92 -11.67 -0.45
CA SER A 35 -0.24 -10.86 -1.48
C SER A 35 0.88 -9.93 -0.95
N THR A 36 1.58 -10.33 0.12
CA THR A 36 2.70 -9.58 0.71
C THR A 36 4.02 -10.32 0.61
N ALA A 37 5.10 -9.59 0.34
CA ALA A 37 6.45 -10.12 0.51
C ALA A 37 7.06 -9.53 1.80
N ASN A 38 7.41 -10.39 2.75
CA ASN A 38 8.20 -10.02 3.91
C ASN A 38 9.65 -9.85 3.48
N LEU A 39 10.23 -8.68 3.71
CA LEU A 39 11.61 -8.34 3.34
C LEU A 39 12.58 -8.46 4.52
N GLY A 40 12.12 -8.89 5.70
CA GLY A 40 12.89 -8.89 6.95
C GLY A 40 12.66 -7.62 7.77
N ASP A 41 13.08 -7.61 9.04
CA ASP A 41 13.10 -6.43 9.92
C ASP A 41 11.77 -5.64 10.02
N ASN A 42 10.64 -6.35 10.00
CA ASN A 42 9.29 -5.76 9.96
C ASN A 42 9.02 -4.86 8.74
N LEU A 43 9.81 -5.05 7.67
CA LEU A 43 9.60 -4.41 6.39
C LEU A 43 8.81 -5.34 5.47
N PHE A 44 7.71 -4.80 4.93
CA PHE A 44 6.84 -5.54 4.04
C PHE A 44 6.65 -4.78 2.74
N LYS A 45 6.59 -5.53 1.65
CA LYS A 45 6.22 -5.02 0.33
C LYS A 45 4.81 -5.47 0.02
N VAL A 46 3.90 -4.51 -0.13
CA VAL A 46 2.49 -4.73 -0.43
C VAL A 46 2.15 -4.28 -1.84
N ARG A 47 1.07 -4.84 -2.39
CA ARG A 47 0.46 -4.38 -3.64
C ARG A 47 -0.84 -3.66 -3.35
N VAL A 48 -0.92 -2.39 -3.76
CA VAL A 48 -2.15 -1.60 -3.66
C VAL A 48 -2.82 -1.54 -5.04
N LYS A 49 -4.13 -1.83 -5.10
CA LYS A 49 -4.91 -1.74 -6.34
C LYS A 49 -4.87 -0.32 -6.92
N ARG A 50 -4.90 -0.18 -8.25
CA ARG A 50 -5.08 1.13 -8.89
C ARG A 50 -6.55 1.47 -8.94
N LYS A 51 -6.88 2.76 -8.86
CA LYS A 51 -8.23 3.22 -9.16
C LYS A 51 -8.60 2.77 -10.59
N HIS A 52 -9.71 2.04 -10.72
CA HIS A 52 -10.16 1.41 -11.97
C HIS A 52 -9.21 0.35 -12.57
N GLY A 53 -8.32 -0.25 -11.77
CA GLY A 53 -7.40 -1.30 -12.21
C GLY A 53 -7.25 -2.45 -11.22
N GLY A 54 -6.93 -3.64 -11.72
CA GLY A 54 -6.70 -4.82 -10.87
C GLY A 54 -5.37 -4.79 -10.12
N LYS A 55 -5.22 -5.65 -9.10
CA LYS A 55 -3.97 -5.77 -8.30
C LYS A 55 -2.73 -6.13 -9.14
N ARG A 56 -2.89 -6.74 -10.33
CA ARG A 56 -1.77 -7.13 -11.22
C ARG A 56 -0.95 -5.95 -11.72
N SER A 57 -1.57 -4.80 -11.97
CA SER A 57 -0.91 -3.54 -12.35
C SER A 57 -0.81 -2.56 -11.16
N GLY A 58 -1.03 -3.04 -9.94
CA GLY A 58 -1.05 -2.27 -8.71
C GLY A 58 0.27 -1.59 -8.38
N PHE A 59 0.20 -0.59 -7.49
CA PHE A 59 1.39 0.04 -6.94
C PHE A 59 2.09 -0.89 -5.95
N ARG A 60 3.41 -0.71 -5.81
CA ARG A 60 4.22 -1.44 -4.83
C ARG A 60 4.70 -0.46 -3.79
N THR A 61 4.38 -0.73 -2.53
CA THR A 61 4.70 0.14 -1.39
C THR A 61 5.15 -0.68 -0.20
#